data_AF-A0A7J8LCW1-F1
#
_entry.id   AF-A0A7J8LCW1-F1
#
_cell.length_a   1.000
_cell.length_b   1.000
_cell.length_c   1.000
_cell.angle_alpha   90.00
_cell.angle_beta   90.00
_cell.angle_gamma   90.00
#
_symmetry.space_group_name_H-M   'P 1'
#
loop_
_entity.id
_entity.type
_entity.pdbx_description
1 polymer ?
#
loop_
_entity_poly.entity_id
_entity_poly.type
_entity_poly.pdbx_seq_one_letter_code
_entity_poly.pdbx_strand_id
1 'polypeptide(L)'
;MVEEHVMEFTEPTSDKLLPDLHPQEQHVFTLVLDLNETLLYTDWKRERGWRTFKRPGVDAFLEHMAKFYEIVVYSDQMNMYVDPVCERLDPNHYIRYRLSRGATKYQDGKHY
;
A
#
# COMPACT_ATOMS: atom_id res chain seq x y z
N MET A 1 -27.39 -6.51 -13.43
CA MET A 1 -27.76 -5.26 -14.15
C MET A 1 -27.75 -3.96 -13.31
N VAL A 2 -28.07 -3.96 -12.01
CA VAL A 2 -27.66 -2.84 -11.10
C VAL A 2 -26.56 -3.32 -10.16
N GLU A 3 -26.70 -4.53 -9.62
CA GLU A 3 -25.70 -5.16 -8.74
C GLU A 3 -24.32 -5.29 -9.39
N GLU A 4 -24.23 -5.70 -10.66
CA GLU A 4 -22.96 -5.80 -11.40
C GLU A 4 -22.25 -4.44 -11.54
N HIS A 5 -23.00 -3.36 -11.80
CA HIS A 5 -22.42 -2.01 -11.86
C HIS A 5 -21.95 -1.56 -10.48
N VAL A 6 -22.66 -1.92 -9.41
CA VAL A 6 -22.22 -1.61 -8.04
C VAL A 6 -20.93 -2.37 -7.72
N MET A 7 -20.85 -3.66 -8.04
CA MET A 7 -19.66 -4.48 -7.79
C MET A 7 -18.41 -3.93 -8.49
N GLU A 8 -18.53 -3.37 -9.70
CA GLU A 8 -17.41 -2.74 -10.43
C GLU A 8 -16.78 -1.56 -9.66
N PHE A 9 -17.56 -0.88 -8.81
CA PHE A 9 -17.07 0.23 -7.98
C PHE A 9 -16.79 -0.15 -6.52
N THR A 10 -17.26 -1.31 -6.07
CA THR A 10 -17.15 -1.70 -4.65
C THR A 10 -16.23 -2.86 -4.35
N GLU A 11 -15.97 -3.74 -5.31
CA GLU A 11 -15.09 -4.88 -5.11
C GLU A 11 -13.66 -4.57 -5.59
N PRO A 12 -12.65 -5.24 -5.03
CA PRO A 12 -11.29 -5.15 -5.55
C PRO A 12 -11.23 -5.61 -7.01
N THR A 13 -10.24 -5.11 -7.75
CA THR A 13 -10.03 -5.45 -9.16
C THR A 13 -9.68 -6.92 -9.42
N SER A 14 -9.38 -7.69 -8.38
CA SER A 14 -9.08 -9.12 -8.47
C SER A 14 -9.42 -9.85 -7.17
N ASP A 15 -9.91 -11.09 -7.28
CA ASP A 15 -10.11 -12.01 -6.15
C ASP A 15 -8.79 -12.38 -5.47
N LYS A 16 -7.69 -12.37 -6.22
CA LYS A 16 -6.34 -12.70 -5.73
C LYS A 16 -5.39 -11.54 -6.00
N LEU A 17 -5.12 -10.76 -4.96
CA LEU A 17 -4.37 -9.50 -5.05
C LEU A 17 -2.87 -9.67 -5.27
N LEU A 18 -2.31 -10.82 -4.86
CA LEU A 18 -0.88 -11.11 -4.94
C LEU A 18 -0.64 -12.44 -5.66
N PRO A 19 0.42 -12.55 -6.48
CA PRO A 19 0.84 -13.84 -7.03
C PRO A 19 1.34 -14.77 -5.91
N ASP A 20 1.41 -16.07 -6.18
CA ASP A 20 2.04 -17.01 -5.25
C ASP A 20 3.54 -16.74 -5.12
N LEU A 21 4.05 -16.83 -3.90
CA LEU A 21 5.49 -16.82 -3.65
C LEU A 21 6.16 -18.02 -4.32
N HIS A 22 7.42 -17.80 -4.75
CA HIS A 22 8.25 -18.88 -5.25
C HIS A 22 8.35 -19.99 -4.18
N PRO A 23 8.32 -21.29 -4.52
CA PRO A 23 8.29 -22.38 -3.52
C PRO A 23 9.39 -22.30 -2.45
N GLN A 24 10.56 -21.74 -2.79
CA GLN A 24 11.67 -21.55 -1.86
C GLN A 24 11.44 -20.43 -0.84
N GLU A 25 10.55 -19.47 -1.14
CA GLU A 25 10.23 -18.30 -0.31
C GLU A 25 8.92 -18.49 0.49
N GLN A 26 8.20 -19.59 0.31
CA GLN A 26 6.92 -19.83 0.99
C GLN A 26 7.03 -20.01 2.52
N HIS A 27 8.26 -20.10 3.04
CA HIS A 27 8.53 -20.16 4.48
C HIS A 27 8.51 -18.77 5.15
N VAL A 28 8.46 -17.69 4.37
CA VAL A 28 8.52 -16.31 4.83
C VAL A 28 7.10 -15.80 5.06
N PHE A 29 6.89 -15.01 6.11
CA PHE A 29 5.60 -14.36 6.35
C PHE A 29 5.47 -13.05 5.55
N THR A 30 4.24 -12.70 5.18
CA THR A 30 3.93 -11.40 4.56
C THR A 30 3.61 -10.37 5.63
N LEU A 31 4.28 -9.22 5.60
CA LEU A 31 4.01 -8.06 6.44
C LEU A 31 3.24 -7.02 5.63
N VAL A 32 1.95 -6.88 5.93
CA VAL A 32 1.08 -5.89 5.28
C VAL A 32 1.06 -4.60 6.10
N LEU A 33 1.36 -3.48 5.45
CA LEU A 33 1.49 -2.17 6.08
C LEU A 33 0.63 -1.15 5.35
N ASP A 34 -0.10 -0.33 6.10
CA ASP A 34 -0.66 0.90 5.53
C ASP A 34 0.46 1.91 5.22
N LEU A 35 0.19 2.83 4.30
CA LEU A 35 1.11 3.88 3.89
C LEU A 35 0.95 5.14 4.75
N ASN A 36 -0.25 5.75 4.73
CA ASN A 36 -0.51 7.02 5.40
C ASN A 36 -0.67 6.81 6.91
N GLU A 37 -0.17 7.73 7.71
CA GLU A 37 -0.13 7.65 9.19
C GLU A 37 0.62 6.43 9.77
N THR A 38 1.17 5.55 8.92
CA THR A 38 1.96 4.38 9.30
C THR A 38 3.42 4.51 8.89
N LEU A 39 3.72 4.69 7.61
CA LEU A 39 5.10 4.85 7.10
C LEU A 39 5.47 6.32 6.84
N LEU A 40 4.46 7.14 6.56
CA LEU A 40 4.58 8.55 6.29
C LEU A 40 3.32 9.29 6.70
N TYR A 41 3.39 10.60 6.68
CA TYR A 41 2.24 11.48 6.92
C TYR A 41 2.23 12.56 5.85
N THR A 42 1.05 12.83 5.28
CA THR A 42 0.88 13.94 4.33
C THR A 42 -0.11 14.96 4.87
N ASP A 43 0.28 16.23 4.87
CA ASP A 43 -0.61 17.33 5.21
C ASP A 43 -0.70 18.38 4.11
N TRP A 44 -1.79 19.13 4.12
CA TRP A 44 -1.93 20.33 3.31
C TRP A 44 -1.99 21.54 4.23
N LYS A 45 -1.22 22.57 3.91
CA LYS A 45 -1.38 23.91 4.52
C LYS A 45 -1.44 24.96 3.44
N ARG A 46 -2.28 25.98 3.63
CA ARG A 46 -2.49 27.08 2.68
C ARG A 46 -1.19 27.71 2.16
N GLU A 47 -0.20 27.89 3.03
CA GLU A 47 1.05 28.58 2.72
C GLU A 47 2.04 27.73 1.90
N ARG A 48 1.99 26.40 2.04
CA ARG A 48 3.04 25.49 1.52
C ARG A 48 2.50 24.37 0.63
N GLY A 49 1.18 24.26 0.47
CA GLY A 49 0.53 23.17 -0.25
C GLY A 49 0.65 21.84 0.47
N TRP A 50 0.58 20.76 -0.32
CA TRP A 50 0.78 19.39 0.11
C TRP A 50 2.24 19.14 0.48
N ARG A 51 2.48 18.51 1.62
CA ARG A 51 3.80 18.03 2.02
C ARG A 51 3.70 16.63 2.61
N THR A 52 4.66 15.80 2.23
CA THR A 52 4.83 14.44 2.74
C THR A 52 6.03 14.37 3.67
N PHE A 53 5.85 13.75 4.82
CA PHE A 53 6.84 13.58 5.87
C PHE A 53 7.06 12.09 6.10
N LYS A 54 8.32 11.65 6.04
CA LYS A 54 8.68 10.29 6.38
C LYS A 54 8.55 10.07 7.88
N ARG A 55 8.05 8.91 8.31
CA ARG A 55 8.09 8.53 9.73
C ARG A 55 9.56 8.31 10.13
N PRO A 56 10.02 8.87 11.26
CA PRO A 56 11.38 8.62 11.73
C PRO A 56 11.65 7.12 11.86
N GLY A 57 12.78 6.66 11.31
CA GLY A 57 13.19 5.25 11.32
C GLY A 57 12.57 4.38 10.23
N VAL A 58 11.71 4.91 9.34
CA VAL A 58 11.06 4.11 8.29
C VAL A 58 12.04 3.39 7.37
N ASP A 59 13.17 4.03 7.04
CA ASP A 59 14.19 3.42 6.17
C ASP A 59 14.84 2.19 6.81
N ALA A 60 15.30 2.35 8.06
CA ALA A 60 15.90 1.26 8.82
C ALA A 60 14.89 0.15 9.12
N PHE A 61 13.63 0.52 9.34
CA PHE A 61 12.54 -0.44 9.53
C PHE A 61 12.33 -1.28 8.28
N LEU A 62 12.15 -0.66 7.10
CA LEU A 62 11.96 -1.38 5.84
C LEU A 62 13.15 -2.28 5.52
N GLU A 63 14.37 -1.77 5.64
CA GLU A 63 15.60 -2.54 5.42
C GLU A 63 15.71 -3.75 6.36
N HIS A 64 15.39 -3.57 7.64
CA HIS A 64 15.48 -4.65 8.62
C HIS A 64 14.40 -5.71 8.39
N MET A 65 13.15 -5.27 8.19
CA MET A 65 12.01 -6.18 8.06
C MET A 65 12.04 -6.95 6.74
N ALA A 66 12.58 -6.38 5.66
CA ALA A 66 12.71 -7.07 4.36
C ALA A 66 13.60 -8.31 4.41
N LYS A 67 14.42 -8.47 5.46
CA LYS A 67 15.23 -9.69 5.69
C LYS A 67 14.40 -10.86 6.19
N PHE A 68 13.21 -10.59 6.74
CA PHE A 68 12.38 -11.58 7.43
C PHE A 68 10.97 -11.69 6.87
N TYR A 69 10.51 -10.70 6.11
CA TYR A 69 9.14 -10.60 5.62
C TYR A 69 9.10 -10.18 4.16
N GLU A 70 8.12 -10.71 3.44
CA GLU A 70 7.62 -10.08 2.23
C GLU A 70 6.83 -8.83 2.63
N ILE A 71 7.36 -7.64 2.36
CA ILE A 71 6.66 -6.39 2.69
C ILE A 71 5.68 -6.03 1.58
N VAL A 72 4.42 -5.81 1.96
CA VAL A 72 3.36 -5.33 1.07
C VAL A 72 2.79 -4.04 1.65
N VAL A 73 2.80 -2.98 0.85
CA VAL A 73 2.04 -1.77 1.17
C VAL A 73 0.61 -1.95 0.67
N TYR A 74 -0.37 -1.77 1.56
CA TYR A 74 -1.78 -1.83 1.23
C TYR A 74 -2.47 -0.57 1.74
N SER A 75 -2.97 0.26 0.83
CA SER A 75 -3.45 1.60 1.13
C SER A 75 -4.76 1.91 0.43
N ASP A 76 -5.62 2.67 1.11
CA ASP A 76 -6.86 3.22 0.56
C ASP A 76 -6.65 4.44 -0.34
N GLN A 77 -5.41 4.84 -0.60
CA GLN A 77 -5.08 5.98 -1.47
C GLN A 77 -5.04 5.56 -2.94
N MET A 78 -5.26 6.52 -3.84
CA MET A 78 -5.24 6.26 -5.30
C MET A 78 -3.82 5.87 -5.76
N ASN A 79 -3.71 5.01 -6.77
CA ASN A 79 -2.40 4.55 -7.25
C ASN A 79 -1.48 5.69 -7.69
N MET A 80 -2.06 6.74 -8.29
CA MET A 80 -1.35 7.96 -8.70
C MET A 80 -0.61 8.66 -7.54
N TYR A 81 -0.97 8.36 -6.29
CA TYR A 81 -0.29 8.82 -5.09
C TYR A 81 0.63 7.74 -4.52
N VAL A 82 0.14 6.51 -4.37
CA VAL A 82 0.88 5.40 -3.74
C VAL A 82 2.19 5.10 -4.46
N ASP A 83 2.13 4.88 -5.78
CA ASP A 83 3.31 4.50 -6.56
C ASP A 83 4.47 5.51 -6.48
N PRO A 84 4.28 6.81 -6.85
CA PRO A 84 5.38 7.77 -6.84
C PRO A 84 5.89 8.10 -5.44
N VAL A 85 5.09 7.87 -4.40
CA VAL A 85 5.50 8.05 -3.01
C VAL A 85 6.34 6.87 -2.53
N CYS A 86 5.90 5.63 -2.79
CA CYS A 86 6.67 4.43 -2.46
C CYS A 86 8.01 4.37 -3.21
N GLU A 87 8.08 4.77 -4.48
CA GLU A 87 9.34 4.87 -5.23
C GLU A 87 10.36 5.81 -4.58
N ARG A 88 9.89 6.93 -4.02
CA ARG A 88 10.76 7.88 -3.32
C ARG A 88 11.10 7.43 -1.90
N LEU A 89 10.17 6.75 -1.24
CA LEU A 89 10.33 6.25 0.12
C LEU A 89 11.37 5.12 0.18
N ASP A 90 11.29 4.19 -0.79
CA ASP A 90 12.01 2.93 -0.80
C ASP A 90 12.80 2.76 -2.11
N PRO A 91 13.92 3.49 -2.27
CA PRO A 91 14.77 3.39 -3.46
C PRO A 91 15.50 2.05 -3.59
N ASN A 92 15.53 1.23 -2.53
CA ASN A 92 16.17 -0.08 -2.51
C ASN A 92 15.19 -1.23 -2.78
N HIS A 93 13.91 -0.92 -3.04
CA HIS A 93 12.89 -1.90 -3.40
C HIS A 93 12.67 -3.02 -2.34
N TYR A 94 12.66 -2.65 -1.06
CA TYR A 94 12.27 -3.53 0.04
C TYR A 94 10.76 -3.88 0.04
N ILE A 95 9.91 -2.98 -0.45
CA ILE A 95 8.46 -3.18 -0.62
C ILE A 95 8.24 -3.97 -1.91
N ARG A 96 7.78 -5.22 -1.79
CA ARG A 96 7.62 -6.15 -2.92
C ARG A 96 6.36 -5.87 -3.74
N TYR A 97 5.26 -5.52 -3.07
CA TYR A 97 4.00 -5.17 -3.74
C TYR A 97 3.36 -3.94 -3.14
N ARG A 98 2.59 -3.23 -3.98
CA ARG A 98 1.85 -2.03 -3.65
C ARG A 98 0.41 -2.20 -4.10
N LEU A 99 -0.48 -2.29 -3.14
CA LEU A 99 -1.91 -2.41 -3.34
C LEU A 99 -2.52 -1.06 -2.98
N SER A 100 -3.12 -0.39 -3.96
CA SER A 100 -3.77 0.92 -3.80
C SER A 100 -5.29 0.74 -3.69
N ARG A 101 -6.05 1.85 -3.68
CA ARG A 101 -7.52 1.85 -3.54
C ARG A 101 -8.24 0.84 -4.45
N GLY A 102 -7.76 0.58 -5.67
CA GLY A 102 -8.39 -0.40 -6.56
C GLY A 102 -8.35 -1.85 -6.04
N ALA A 103 -7.46 -2.15 -5.09
CA ALA A 103 -7.37 -3.44 -4.42
C ALA A 103 -8.21 -3.50 -3.12
N THR A 104 -8.90 -2.42 -2.76
CA THR A 104 -9.70 -2.31 -1.54
C THR A 104 -11.18 -2.58 -1.82
N LYS A 105 -11.89 -3.04 -0.80
CA LYS A 105 -13.34 -3.16 -0.83
C LYS A 105 -13.98 -1.87 -0.34
N TYR A 106 -14.93 -1.32 -1.10
CA TYR A 106 -15.73 -0.17 -0.67
C TYR A 106 -17.02 -0.62 -0.02
N GLN A 107 -17.17 -0.32 1.26
CA GLN A 107 -18.34 -0.66 2.05
C GLN A 107 -18.71 0.50 2.98
N ASP A 108 -19.99 0.87 3.02
CA ASP A 108 -20.54 1.89 3.92
C ASP A 108 -19.79 3.24 3.90
N GLY A 109 -19.35 3.66 2.70
CA GLY A 109 -18.64 4.94 2.53
C GLY A 109 -17.14 4.87 2.80
N LYS A 110 -16.58 3.68 3.05
CA LYS A 110 -15.17 3.50 3.42
C LYS A 110 -14.50 2.38 2.63
N HIS A 111 -13.22 2.55 2.36
CA HIS A 111 -12.35 1.54 1.77
C HIS A 111 -11.66 0.71 2.85
N TYR A 112 -11.57 -0.61 2.63
CA TYR A 112 -10.95 -1.61 3.51
C TYR A 112 -9.97 -2.51 2.75
#